data_AF-A0A954HTQ6-F1
#
_entry.id   AF-A0A954HTQ6-F1
#
_cell.length_a   1.000
_cell.length_b   1.000
_cell.length_c   1.000
_cell.angle_alpha   90.00
_cell.angle_beta   90.00
_cell.angle_gamma   90.00
#
_symmetry.space_group_name_H-M   'P 1'
#
loop_
_entity.id
_entity.type
_entity.pdbx_description
1 polymer ?
#
loop_
_entity_poly.entity_id
_entity_poly.type
_entity_poly.pdbx_seq_one_letter_code
_entity_poly.pdbx_strand_id
1 'polypeptide(L)'
;GGKSGRGGDVLYRWGNPFAYFAGTPADQKLFGQHDPHWIPAGLPGAGNILIFNNGSHRDGRPFSSIEEIRPPLKADGTYQLDADAPYGPEGSAWHYEDPSWLFSERVSGAQRLPNGNTLICEGESGRVTEVSPQGRIVWDYQNPLGAADPNGPPGPGGPPGSAGRPNGAPGRQPPNDRFPPGAGPPDGAPGPGGGGPGPLNGAAMFRANRYAPDYPAFRGRDLNQTNQK
;
A
#
# COMPACT_ATOMS: atom_id res chain seq x y z
N GLY A 1 -12.17 17.15 -9.50
CA GLY A 1 -13.09 17.82 -10.44
C GLY A 1 -13.30 19.32 -10.21
N GLY A 2 -14.17 19.72 -9.28
CA GLY A 2 -14.79 21.05 -9.23
C GLY A 2 -13.85 22.28 -9.26
N LYS A 3 -12.88 22.38 -8.32
CA LYS A 3 -11.95 23.52 -8.28
C LYS A 3 -11.03 23.64 -9.51
N SER A 4 -10.90 22.56 -10.28
CA SER A 4 -10.11 22.52 -11.52
C SER A 4 -10.96 22.70 -12.77
N GLY A 5 -12.26 23.05 -12.63
CA GLY A 5 -13.18 23.19 -13.77
C GLY A 5 -13.54 21.86 -14.45
N ARG A 6 -13.31 20.73 -13.77
CA ARG A 6 -13.46 19.38 -14.33
C ARG A 6 -14.73 18.64 -13.88
N GLY A 7 -15.72 19.33 -13.31
CA GLY A 7 -17.07 18.78 -13.07
C GLY A 7 -17.23 17.57 -12.14
N GLY A 8 -16.15 16.97 -11.64
CA GLY A 8 -16.19 15.68 -10.94
C GLY A 8 -15.15 14.69 -11.48
N ASP A 9 -14.62 14.95 -12.67
CA ASP A 9 -13.62 14.10 -13.30
C ASP A 9 -12.35 13.96 -12.46
N VAL A 10 -11.72 12.81 -12.68
CA VAL A 10 -10.40 12.46 -12.17
C VAL A 10 -9.36 13.39 -12.77
N LEU A 11 -8.56 14.01 -11.90
CA LEU A 11 -7.48 14.92 -12.31
C LEU A 11 -6.16 14.18 -12.54
N TYR A 12 -5.99 13.04 -11.86
CA TYR A 12 -4.78 12.25 -11.84
C TYR A 12 -5.09 10.84 -11.33
N ARG A 13 -4.41 9.83 -11.89
CA ARG A 13 -4.44 8.45 -11.45
C ARG A 13 -3.11 7.80 -11.74
N TRP A 14 -2.68 6.89 -10.89
CA TRP A 14 -1.41 6.19 -11.01
C TRP A 14 -1.55 4.76 -10.48
N GLY A 15 -0.73 3.84 -10.97
CA GLY A 15 -0.63 2.48 -10.44
C GLY A 15 -1.30 1.38 -11.28
N ASN A 16 -2.36 1.66 -12.04
CA ASN A 16 -2.88 0.71 -13.03
C ASN A 16 -3.29 1.45 -14.33
N PRO A 17 -2.32 1.68 -15.24
CA PRO A 17 -2.56 2.26 -16.55
C PRO A 17 -3.69 1.57 -17.36
N PHE A 18 -3.69 0.23 -17.36
CA PHE A 18 -4.60 -0.58 -18.16
C PHE A 18 -6.07 -0.32 -17.83
N ALA A 19 -6.39 0.00 -16.57
CA ALA A 19 -7.74 0.34 -16.11
C ALA A 19 -8.33 1.62 -16.75
N TYR A 20 -7.53 2.37 -17.51
CA TYR A 20 -7.98 3.55 -18.24
C TYR A 20 -7.43 3.67 -19.66
N PHE A 21 -7.15 2.51 -20.29
CA PHE A 21 -6.72 2.41 -21.68
C PHE A 21 -5.38 3.08 -21.98
N ALA A 22 -4.51 3.21 -20.98
CA ALA A 22 -3.12 3.60 -21.16
C ALA A 22 -2.23 2.38 -20.83
N GLY A 23 -1.35 1.94 -21.72
CA GLY A 23 -0.51 0.76 -21.46
C GLY A 23 -1.24 -0.59 -21.44
N THR A 24 -0.63 -1.58 -20.82
CA THR A 24 -0.96 -3.01 -20.81
C THR A 24 -1.08 -3.55 -19.38
N PRO A 25 -1.61 -4.77 -19.18
CA PRO A 25 -1.63 -5.38 -17.84
C PRO A 25 -0.25 -5.46 -17.17
N ALA A 26 0.82 -5.55 -17.95
CA ALA A 26 2.20 -5.58 -17.45
C ALA A 26 2.65 -4.24 -16.83
N ASP A 27 1.94 -3.13 -17.11
CA ASP A 27 2.28 -1.81 -16.60
C ASP A 27 1.68 -1.51 -15.21
N GLN A 28 0.94 -2.46 -14.62
CA GLN A 28 0.38 -2.32 -13.28
C GLN A 28 1.47 -2.33 -12.20
N LYS A 29 1.40 -1.35 -11.29
CA LYS A 29 2.36 -1.13 -10.19
C LYS A 29 1.72 -1.28 -8.83
N LEU A 30 0.44 -0.93 -8.69
CA LEU A 30 -0.30 -1.00 -7.43
C LEU A 30 -1.26 -2.18 -7.41
N PHE A 31 -1.30 -2.87 -6.27
CA PHE A 31 -2.01 -4.13 -6.08
C PHE A 31 -2.69 -4.10 -4.71
N GLY A 32 -3.97 -3.72 -4.70
CA GLY A 32 -4.76 -3.62 -3.47
C GLY A 32 -4.28 -2.54 -2.50
N GLN A 33 -3.76 -1.42 -3.03
CA GLN A 33 -3.14 -0.35 -2.23
C GLN A 33 -4.05 0.22 -1.14
N HIS A 34 -3.41 0.73 -0.10
CA HIS A 34 -4.04 1.29 1.07
C HIS A 34 -3.32 2.57 1.54
N ASP A 35 -4.05 3.39 2.29
CA ASP A 35 -3.57 4.65 2.90
C ASP A 35 -2.79 5.62 1.97
N PRO A 36 -3.21 5.87 0.71
CA PRO A 36 -2.56 6.89 -0.09
C PRO A 36 -2.78 8.28 0.52
N HIS A 37 -1.69 9.00 0.81
CA HIS A 37 -1.77 10.35 1.34
C HIS A 37 -0.57 11.21 0.93
N TRP A 38 -0.80 12.52 0.89
CA TRP A 38 0.28 13.48 0.67
C TRP A 38 1.22 13.50 1.86
N ILE A 39 2.53 13.56 1.59
CA ILE A 39 3.51 13.92 2.60
C ILE A 39 3.32 15.41 2.93
N PRO A 40 2.99 15.77 4.18
CA PRO A 40 2.74 17.16 4.56
C PRO A 40 3.94 18.08 4.39
N ALA A 41 3.67 19.37 4.28
CA ALA A 41 4.69 20.41 4.30
C ALA A 41 5.57 20.30 5.56
N GLY A 42 6.87 20.56 5.41
CA GLY A 42 7.85 20.48 6.50
C GLY A 42 8.47 19.10 6.72
N LEU A 43 8.03 18.07 5.98
CA LEU A 43 8.66 16.74 5.99
C LEU A 43 9.48 16.49 4.72
N PRO A 44 10.52 15.63 4.78
CA PRO A 44 11.22 15.19 3.58
C PRO A 44 10.26 14.53 2.58
N GLY A 45 10.29 14.94 1.31
CA GLY A 45 9.32 14.50 0.30
C GLY A 45 7.98 15.23 0.34
N ALA A 46 7.86 16.37 1.05
CA ALA A 46 6.65 17.19 1.07
C ALA A 46 6.08 17.43 -0.35
N GLY A 47 4.79 17.16 -0.53
CA GLY A 47 4.12 17.22 -1.83
C GLY A 47 4.25 15.96 -2.69
N ASN A 48 5.00 14.94 -2.26
CA ASN A 48 4.88 13.59 -2.81
C ASN A 48 3.70 12.85 -2.15
N ILE A 49 3.31 11.71 -2.72
CA ILE A 49 2.27 10.84 -2.17
C ILE A 49 2.93 9.56 -1.68
N LEU A 50 2.66 9.20 -0.42
CA LEU A 50 3.07 7.93 0.18
C LEU A 50 1.90 6.94 0.12
N ILE A 51 2.18 5.69 -0.24
CA ILE A 51 1.19 4.66 -0.49
C ILE A 51 1.69 3.35 0.13
N PHE A 52 0.81 2.64 0.85
CA PHE A 52 1.06 1.25 1.22
C PHE A 52 0.49 0.35 0.11
N ASN A 53 1.33 -0.43 -0.54
CA ASN A 53 0.95 -1.28 -1.65
C ASN A 53 0.91 -2.73 -1.16
N ASN A 54 -0.28 -3.22 -0.80
CA ASN A 54 -0.49 -4.51 -0.12
C ASN A 54 0.05 -5.71 -0.91
N GLY A 55 0.01 -5.64 -2.24
CA GLY A 55 0.53 -6.70 -3.11
C GLY A 55 -0.46 -7.82 -3.40
N SER A 56 -1.71 -7.66 -3.00
CA SER A 56 -2.78 -8.63 -3.24
C SER A 56 -3.01 -8.75 -4.75
N HIS A 57 -2.93 -9.99 -5.27
CA HIS A 57 -3.05 -10.32 -6.70
C HIS A 57 -1.84 -9.93 -7.58
N ARG A 58 -0.65 -9.71 -6.98
CA ARG A 58 0.60 -9.73 -7.75
C ARG A 58 0.86 -11.13 -8.31
N ASP A 59 1.52 -11.20 -9.46
CA ASP A 59 2.05 -12.46 -9.97
C ASP A 59 3.13 -13.01 -9.04
N GLY A 60 3.07 -14.32 -8.76
CA GLY A 60 4.03 -14.99 -7.87
C GLY A 60 3.69 -14.88 -6.39
N ARG A 61 4.71 -14.89 -5.53
CA ARG A 61 4.52 -14.77 -4.07
C ARG A 61 4.15 -13.32 -3.73
N PRO A 62 3.02 -13.08 -3.07
CA PRO A 62 2.62 -11.71 -2.73
C PRO A 62 3.56 -11.13 -1.66
N PHE A 63 3.80 -9.83 -1.76
CA PHE A 63 4.58 -9.05 -0.81
C PHE A 63 4.06 -7.61 -0.80
N SER A 64 4.16 -6.94 0.35
CA SER A 64 3.79 -5.53 0.44
C SER A 64 5.01 -4.63 0.22
N SER A 65 4.75 -3.41 -0.21
CA SER A 65 5.76 -2.38 -0.45
C SER A 65 5.21 -1.02 -0.04
N ILE A 66 6.11 -0.09 0.25
CA ILE A 66 5.79 1.33 0.41
C ILE A 66 6.26 2.06 -0.83
N GLU A 67 5.36 2.81 -1.45
CA GLU A 67 5.66 3.62 -2.62
C GLU A 67 5.58 5.09 -2.25
N GLU A 68 6.61 5.87 -2.57
CA GLU A 68 6.55 7.32 -2.61
C GLU A 68 6.59 7.77 -4.06
N ILE A 69 5.55 8.46 -4.53
CA ILE A 69 5.51 9.00 -5.89
C ILE A 69 5.56 10.52 -5.87
N ARG A 70 6.31 11.09 -6.81
CA ARG A 70 6.23 12.51 -7.14
C ARG A 70 5.21 12.68 -8.27
N PRO A 71 3.98 13.12 -7.98
CA PRO A 71 3.00 13.31 -9.03
C PRO A 71 3.47 14.40 -10.01
N PRO A 72 3.11 14.32 -11.31
CA PRO A 72 3.51 15.27 -12.33
C PRO A 72 2.66 16.55 -12.28
N LEU A 73 2.53 17.14 -11.09
CA LEU A 73 1.78 18.36 -10.83
C LEU A 73 2.53 19.57 -11.40
N LYS A 74 1.89 20.30 -12.31
CA LYS A 74 2.36 21.55 -12.90
C LYS A 74 2.08 22.73 -11.98
N ALA A 75 2.77 23.85 -12.24
CA ALA A 75 2.62 25.08 -11.46
C ALA A 75 1.19 25.67 -11.49
N ASP A 76 0.42 25.39 -12.54
CA ASP A 76 -0.98 25.81 -12.68
C ASP A 76 -1.98 24.88 -11.96
N GLY A 77 -1.49 23.87 -11.23
CA GLY A 77 -2.32 22.91 -10.50
C GLY A 77 -2.91 21.79 -11.37
N THR A 78 -2.50 21.67 -12.63
CA THR A 78 -2.87 20.56 -13.52
C THR A 78 -1.82 19.45 -13.49
N TYR A 79 -2.17 18.27 -13.98
CA TYR A 79 -1.24 17.14 -14.09
C TYR A 79 -0.80 16.97 -15.54
N GLN A 80 0.49 16.73 -15.76
CA GLN A 80 0.99 16.38 -17.09
C GLN A 80 0.49 15.00 -17.51
N LEU A 81 -0.06 14.92 -18.72
CA LEU A 81 -0.41 13.69 -19.42
C LEU A 81 -0.02 13.89 -20.88
N ASP A 82 0.90 13.08 -21.37
CA ASP A 82 1.29 13.08 -22.78
C ASP A 82 0.25 12.27 -23.58
N ALA A 83 0.05 12.61 -24.85
CA ALA A 83 -0.93 11.91 -25.69
C ALA A 83 -0.59 10.42 -25.78
N ASP A 84 -1.60 9.57 -25.60
CA ASP A 84 -1.51 8.10 -25.63
C ASP A 84 -0.54 7.47 -24.61
N ALA A 85 -0.10 8.23 -23.59
CA ALA A 85 0.76 7.76 -22.53
C ALA A 85 0.01 7.62 -21.19
N PRO A 86 0.44 6.73 -20.27
CA PRO A 86 -0.04 6.74 -18.91
C PRO A 86 0.38 8.02 -18.17
N TYR A 87 -0.35 8.37 -17.12
CA TYR A 87 0.13 9.37 -16.17
C TYR A 87 1.44 8.88 -15.53
N GLY A 88 2.46 9.74 -15.54
CA GLY A 88 3.67 9.52 -14.75
C GLY A 88 3.42 9.64 -13.24
N PRO A 89 4.44 9.41 -12.40
CA PRO A 89 5.79 9.03 -12.79
C PRO A 89 5.87 7.56 -13.27
N GLU A 90 6.90 7.21 -14.04
CA GLU A 90 7.11 5.81 -14.48
C GLU A 90 7.40 4.86 -13.31
N GLY A 91 7.94 5.39 -12.20
CA GLY A 91 8.24 4.64 -11.00
C GLY A 91 8.23 5.52 -9.75
N SER A 92 8.48 4.89 -8.62
CA SER A 92 8.50 5.55 -7.31
C SER A 92 9.76 6.41 -7.16
N ALA A 93 9.60 7.58 -6.56
CA ALA A 93 10.71 8.45 -6.14
C ALA A 93 11.50 7.80 -4.98
N TRP A 94 10.81 7.03 -4.14
CA TRP A 94 11.40 6.16 -3.13
C TRP A 94 10.49 4.94 -2.96
N HIS A 95 11.07 3.78 -2.67
CA HIS A 95 10.32 2.58 -2.35
C HIS A 95 10.99 1.81 -1.23
N TYR A 96 10.19 1.00 -0.52
CA TYR A 96 10.70 0.04 0.45
C TYR A 96 9.90 -1.26 0.38
N GLU A 97 10.61 -2.38 0.39
CA GLU A 97 10.04 -3.72 0.47
C GLU A 97 10.99 -4.62 1.28
N ASP A 98 10.40 -5.57 1.98
CA ASP A 98 11.15 -6.66 2.60
C ASP A 98 10.24 -7.90 2.68
N PRO A 99 10.23 -8.74 1.63
CA PRO A 99 9.33 -9.89 1.57
C PRO A 99 9.53 -10.94 2.68
N SER A 100 10.59 -10.82 3.50
CA SER A 100 10.82 -11.71 4.64
C SER A 100 9.84 -11.46 5.80
N TRP A 101 9.29 -10.24 5.90
CA TRP A 101 8.34 -9.89 6.96
C TRP A 101 7.22 -8.94 6.53
N LEU A 102 7.42 -8.13 5.50
CA LEU A 102 6.47 -7.12 5.06
C LEU A 102 5.46 -7.72 4.08
N PHE A 103 4.36 -8.23 4.62
CA PHE A 103 3.19 -8.58 3.83
C PHE A 103 1.92 -8.43 4.66
N SER A 104 0.94 -7.72 4.08
CA SER A 104 -0.40 -7.53 4.60
C SER A 104 -1.36 -7.53 3.43
N GLU A 105 -2.35 -8.42 3.38
CA GLU A 105 -3.27 -8.54 2.24
C GLU A 105 -4.23 -7.34 2.14
N ARG A 106 -4.43 -6.63 3.25
CA ARG A 106 -5.37 -5.50 3.39
C ARG A 106 -4.94 -4.65 4.58
N VAL A 107 -5.65 -3.54 4.80
CA VAL A 107 -5.31 -2.49 5.80
C VAL A 107 -3.85 -2.06 5.66
N SER A 108 -3.23 -1.51 6.71
CA SER A 108 -1.86 -0.99 6.72
C SER A 108 -1.70 0.46 6.27
N GLY A 109 -0.56 1.05 6.59
CA GLY A 109 -0.23 2.42 6.22
C GLY A 109 1.22 2.75 6.47
N ALA A 110 1.62 3.95 6.08
CA ALA A 110 2.96 4.45 6.33
C ALA A 110 2.92 5.93 6.72
N GLN A 111 3.96 6.44 7.35
CA GLN A 111 4.09 7.84 7.72
C GLN A 111 5.54 8.27 7.60
N ARG A 112 5.80 9.29 6.78
CA ARG A 112 7.10 9.96 6.76
C ARG A 112 7.31 10.75 8.06
N LEU A 113 8.50 10.69 8.63
CA LEU A 113 8.87 11.37 9.88
C LEU A 113 9.81 12.56 9.63
N PRO A 114 9.91 13.54 10.57
CA PRO A 114 10.76 14.72 10.41
C PRO A 114 12.25 14.42 10.22
N ASN A 115 12.74 13.31 10.80
CA ASN A 115 14.13 12.85 10.64
C ASN A 115 14.40 12.18 9.28
N GLY A 116 13.39 12.10 8.41
CA GLY A 116 13.46 11.43 7.11
C GLY A 116 13.16 9.93 7.16
N ASN A 117 13.03 9.32 8.33
CA ASN A 117 12.62 7.92 8.41
C ASN A 117 11.15 7.75 8.01
N THR A 118 10.74 6.51 7.73
CA THR A 118 9.36 6.15 7.46
C THR A 118 8.89 5.15 8.52
N LEU A 119 7.81 5.47 9.22
CA LEU A 119 7.10 4.55 10.08
C LEU A 119 6.12 3.74 9.23
N ILE A 120 6.22 2.41 9.28
CA ILE A 120 5.41 1.46 8.52
C ILE A 120 4.53 0.73 9.52
N CYS A 121 3.23 0.69 9.26
CA CYS A 121 2.26 -0.10 10.00
C CYS A 121 1.84 -1.27 9.10
N GLU A 122 2.41 -2.46 9.32
CA GLU A 122 1.88 -3.69 8.76
C GLU A 122 0.68 -4.11 9.63
N GLY A 123 -0.48 -4.12 9.00
CA GLY A 123 -1.75 -4.06 9.71
C GLY A 123 -2.36 -5.39 10.09
N GLU A 124 -2.02 -6.51 9.44
CA GLU A 124 -2.61 -7.82 9.74
C GLU A 124 -1.88 -8.57 10.85
N SER A 125 -0.55 -8.49 10.89
CA SER A 125 0.22 -8.98 12.04
C SER A 125 0.30 -7.96 13.17
N GLY A 126 0.00 -6.69 12.88
CA GLY A 126 0.08 -5.62 13.86
C GLY A 126 1.52 -5.25 14.22
N ARG A 127 2.42 -5.29 13.24
CA ARG A 127 3.82 -4.87 13.38
C ARG A 127 4.00 -3.42 12.94
N VAL A 128 4.71 -2.63 13.73
CA VAL A 128 5.08 -1.26 13.40
C VAL A 128 6.59 -1.14 13.36
N THR A 129 7.13 -0.73 12.23
CA THR A 129 8.58 -0.70 11.99
C THR A 129 8.97 0.68 11.48
N GLU A 130 10.06 1.25 12.01
CA GLU A 130 10.64 2.48 11.49
C GLU A 130 11.85 2.15 10.63
N VAL A 131 11.86 2.63 9.39
CA VAL A 131 12.96 2.43 8.44
C VAL A 131 13.62 3.75 8.08
N SER A 132 14.94 3.76 8.01
CA SER A 132 15.72 4.89 7.48
C SER A 132 15.50 5.08 5.98
N PRO A 133 15.85 6.25 5.39
CA PRO A 133 15.79 6.44 3.94
C PRO A 133 16.57 5.39 3.14
N GLN A 134 17.62 4.81 3.74
CA GLN A 134 18.45 3.75 3.15
C GLN A 134 17.88 2.34 3.37
N GLY A 135 16.67 2.20 3.90
CA GLY A 135 16.01 0.91 4.10
C GLY A 135 16.46 0.12 5.33
N ARG A 136 17.29 0.71 6.22
CA ARG A 136 17.66 0.06 7.49
C ARG A 136 16.53 0.21 8.51
N ILE A 137 16.11 -0.89 9.13
CA ILE A 137 15.22 -0.86 10.30
C ILE A 137 15.97 -0.21 11.47
N VAL A 138 15.39 0.83 12.07
CA VAL A 138 15.97 1.56 13.21
C VAL A 138 15.14 1.42 14.48
N TRP A 139 13.89 0.97 14.36
CA TRP A 139 13.00 0.66 15.47
C TRP A 139 11.93 -0.32 15.00
N ASP A 140 11.46 -1.17 15.91
CA ASP A 140 10.48 -2.21 15.61
C ASP A 140 9.60 -2.48 16.83
N TYR A 141 8.31 -2.71 16.60
CA TYR A 141 7.33 -3.02 17.62
C TYR A 141 6.32 -4.04 17.09
N GLN A 142 6.03 -5.04 17.90
CA GLN A 142 5.02 -6.05 17.62
C GLN A 142 3.87 -5.86 18.62
N ASN A 143 2.65 -5.67 18.12
CA ASN A 143 1.45 -5.75 18.97
C ASN A 143 1.41 -7.14 19.63
N PRO A 144 1.37 -7.24 20.97
CA PRO A 144 1.33 -8.52 21.68
C PRO A 144 0.14 -9.40 21.31
N LEU A 145 -0.97 -8.81 20.84
CA LEU A 145 -2.13 -9.56 20.35
C LEU A 145 -1.91 -10.17 18.96
N GLY A 146 -0.89 -9.69 18.23
CA GLY A 146 -0.52 -10.13 16.89
C GLY A 146 0.75 -10.96 16.84
N ALA A 147 1.55 -10.93 17.90
CA ALA A 147 2.49 -12.01 18.16
C ALA A 147 1.68 -13.30 18.26
N ALA A 148 2.08 -14.35 17.52
CA ALA A 148 1.42 -15.65 17.63
C ALA A 148 1.30 -16.00 19.11
N ASP A 149 0.06 -16.07 19.62
CA ASP A 149 -0.21 -16.66 20.92
C ASP A 149 0.44 -18.05 20.90
N PRO A 150 1.41 -18.36 21.79
CA PRO A 150 2.01 -19.68 21.85
C PRO A 150 0.99 -20.81 22.05
N ASN A 151 -0.24 -20.48 22.48
CA ASN A 151 -1.35 -21.39 22.74
C ASN A 151 -2.61 -21.10 21.90
N GLY A 152 -2.56 -20.16 20.96
CA GLY A 152 -3.70 -19.80 20.13
C GLY A 152 -3.85 -20.77 18.95
N PRO A 153 -5.06 -21.00 18.41
CA PRO A 153 -5.17 -21.66 17.12
C PRO A 153 -4.36 -20.84 16.11
N PRO A 154 -3.60 -21.47 15.19
CA PRO A 154 -2.85 -20.73 14.18
C PRO A 154 -3.83 -19.79 13.46
N GLY A 155 -3.59 -18.48 13.56
CA GLY A 155 -4.26 -17.51 12.70
C GLY A 155 -4.04 -17.91 11.23
N PRO A 156 -4.87 -17.45 10.28
CA PRO A 156 -4.68 -17.76 8.87
C PRO A 156 -3.23 -17.41 8.50
N GLY A 157 -2.41 -18.46 8.41
CA GLY A 157 -0.97 -18.30 8.40
C GLY A 157 -0.59 -17.68 7.07
N GLY A 158 0.11 -16.54 7.13
CA GLY A 158 1.15 -16.30 6.15
C GLY A 158 2.04 -17.55 6.14
N PRO A 159 2.34 -18.15 4.97
CA PRO A 159 2.87 -19.50 4.93
C PRO A 159 4.21 -19.58 5.68
N PRO A 160 4.36 -20.51 6.65
CA PRO A 160 5.66 -20.95 7.10
C PRO A 160 6.38 -21.60 5.92
N GLY A 161 7.70 -21.41 5.87
CA GLY A 161 8.55 -21.88 4.77
C GLY A 161 8.25 -23.29 4.27
N SER A 162 8.14 -23.40 2.95
CA SER A 162 8.54 -24.55 2.11
C SER A 162 8.56 -25.93 2.79
N ALA A 163 7.41 -26.59 2.85
CA ALA A 163 7.35 -28.05 2.77
C ALA A 163 6.68 -28.41 1.44
N GLY A 164 7.45 -29.02 0.55
CA GLY A 164 7.12 -29.18 -0.86
C GLY A 164 5.80 -29.90 -1.15
N ARG A 165 5.24 -29.58 -2.32
CA ARG A 165 4.38 -30.49 -3.08
C ARG A 165 4.80 -30.49 -4.56
N PRO A 166 4.67 -31.63 -5.25
CA PRO A 166 5.42 -31.95 -6.45
C PRO A 166 4.77 -31.41 -7.74
N ASN A 167 5.59 -31.31 -8.78
CA ASN A 167 5.20 -31.01 -10.17
C ASN A 167 3.93 -31.74 -10.62
N GLY A 168 3.02 -31.03 -11.31
CA GLY A 168 1.85 -31.62 -11.96
C GLY A 168 1.05 -30.68 -12.89
N ALA A 169 1.50 -30.59 -14.15
CA ALA A 169 0.75 -30.32 -15.39
C ALA A 169 0.25 -28.89 -15.76
N PRO A 170 0.25 -28.53 -17.08
CA PRO A 170 0.01 -27.17 -17.58
C PRO A 170 -1.46 -26.90 -17.90
N GLY A 171 -2.04 -25.87 -17.27
CA GLY A 171 -3.37 -25.36 -17.59
C GLY A 171 -3.34 -24.40 -18.78
N ARG A 172 -4.17 -24.68 -19.80
CA ARG A 172 -4.34 -23.90 -21.03
C ARG A 172 -4.89 -22.49 -20.76
N GLN A 173 -4.29 -21.46 -21.35
CA GLN A 173 -4.88 -20.12 -21.49
C GLN A 173 -6.10 -20.17 -22.45
N PRO A 174 -7.23 -19.49 -22.15
CA PRO A 174 -8.25 -19.22 -23.15
C PRO A 174 -7.80 -18.07 -24.10
N PRO A 175 -8.33 -18.00 -25.33
CA PRO A 175 -7.82 -17.12 -26.37
C PRO A 175 -8.18 -15.65 -26.14
N ASN A 176 -7.30 -14.78 -26.63
CA ASN A 176 -7.48 -13.34 -26.77
C ASN A 176 -8.68 -13.02 -27.68
N ASP A 177 -9.78 -12.55 -27.09
CA ASP A 177 -10.81 -11.83 -27.85
C ASP A 177 -10.67 -10.32 -27.62
N ARG A 178 -10.45 -9.65 -28.75
CA ARG A 178 -10.19 -8.22 -28.93
C ARG A 178 -11.52 -7.47 -28.76
N PHE A 179 -11.70 -6.74 -27.67
CA PHE A 179 -12.88 -5.88 -27.49
C PHE A 179 -12.82 -4.66 -28.43
N PRO A 180 -13.90 -4.31 -29.14
CA PRO A 180 -13.95 -3.10 -29.96
C PRO A 180 -13.98 -1.82 -29.10
N PRO A 181 -13.49 -0.68 -29.64
CA PRO A 181 -13.46 0.58 -28.91
C PRO A 181 -14.88 1.11 -28.68
N GLY A 182 -15.27 1.29 -27.41
CA GLY A 182 -16.54 1.94 -27.04
C GLY A 182 -17.40 1.19 -26.02
N ALA A 183 -17.06 -0.04 -25.65
CA ALA A 183 -17.67 -0.73 -24.52
C ALA A 183 -16.74 -0.59 -23.30
N GLY A 184 -17.17 0.16 -22.28
CA GLY A 184 -16.59 -0.01 -20.95
C GLY A 184 -16.74 -1.48 -20.51
N PRO A 185 -15.87 -1.99 -19.62
CA PRO A 185 -16.06 -3.33 -19.07
C PRO A 185 -17.47 -3.43 -18.50
N PRO A 186 -18.24 -4.51 -18.77
CA PRO A 186 -19.56 -4.67 -18.18
C PRO A 186 -19.41 -4.72 -16.66
N ASP A 187 -20.16 -3.85 -15.98
CA ASP A 187 -20.35 -3.95 -14.54
C ASP A 187 -20.87 -5.36 -14.21
N GLY A 188 -20.12 -6.10 -13.40
CA GLY A 188 -20.62 -7.31 -12.74
C GLY A 188 -20.24 -8.67 -13.33
N ALA A 189 -19.08 -8.82 -13.99
CA ALA A 189 -18.51 -10.16 -14.13
C ALA A 189 -18.10 -10.69 -12.74
N PRO A 190 -18.70 -11.78 -12.21
CA PRO A 190 -18.26 -12.35 -10.95
C PRO A 190 -16.88 -12.97 -11.20
N GLY A 191 -15.84 -12.39 -10.61
CA GLY A 191 -14.53 -13.03 -10.55
C GLY A 191 -14.66 -14.44 -9.94
N PRO A 192 -13.74 -15.37 -10.26
CA PRO A 192 -13.78 -16.70 -9.67
C PRO A 192 -13.80 -16.52 -8.15
N GLY A 193 -14.82 -17.07 -7.50
CA GLY A 193 -15.11 -16.87 -6.09
C GLY A 193 -13.92 -17.22 -5.20
N GLY A 194 -13.09 -16.23 -4.91
CA GLY A 194 -12.13 -16.27 -3.82
C GLY A 194 -12.90 -15.95 -2.56
N GLY A 195 -12.94 -16.89 -1.62
CA GLY A 195 -13.36 -16.58 -0.26
C GLY A 195 -12.58 -15.37 0.20
N GLY A 196 -13.26 -14.24 0.42
CA GLY A 196 -12.61 -13.03 0.91
C GLY A 196 -11.82 -13.36 2.18
N PRO A 197 -10.71 -12.65 2.45
CA PRO A 197 -9.90 -12.95 3.60
C PRO A 197 -10.79 -12.91 4.85
N GLY A 198 -10.66 -13.93 5.71
CA GLY A 198 -11.46 -14.10 6.93
C GLY A 198 -11.41 -12.85 7.83
N PRO A 199 -12.16 -12.76 8.93
CA PRO A 199 -12.12 -11.55 9.77
C PRO A 199 -10.67 -11.21 10.20
N LEU A 200 -10.38 -9.91 10.26
CA LEU A 200 -9.12 -9.43 10.85
C LEU A 200 -9.01 -9.94 12.29
N ASN A 201 -7.82 -10.34 12.71
CA ASN A 201 -7.57 -10.77 14.09
C ASN A 201 -7.67 -9.58 15.06
N GLY A 202 -7.65 -9.86 16.38
CA GLY A 202 -7.67 -8.82 17.42
C GLY A 202 -6.42 -7.94 17.46
N ALA A 203 -5.41 -8.23 16.65
CA ALA A 203 -4.18 -7.45 16.55
C ALA A 203 -4.21 -6.39 15.46
N ALA A 204 -5.23 -6.42 14.60
CA ALA A 204 -5.19 -5.69 13.36
C ALA A 204 -5.15 -4.18 13.57
N MET A 205 -4.25 -3.51 12.85
CA MET A 205 -4.05 -2.07 12.91
C MET A 205 -4.22 -1.45 11.54
N PHE A 206 -5.09 -0.45 11.45
CA PHE A 206 -5.30 0.25 10.18
C PHE A 206 -4.12 1.18 9.82
N ARG A 207 -3.62 1.91 10.82
CA ARG A 207 -2.55 2.89 10.67
C ARG A 207 -1.88 3.16 12.02
N ALA A 208 -0.58 3.42 12.00
CA ALA A 208 0.16 3.98 13.13
C ALA A 208 0.65 5.38 12.77
N ASN A 209 0.58 6.31 13.73
CA ASN A 209 1.15 7.64 13.58
C ASN A 209 2.06 7.95 14.78
N ARG A 210 3.23 8.50 14.51
CA ARG A 210 4.10 9.09 15.52
C ARG A 210 3.97 10.61 15.47
N TYR A 211 3.84 11.20 16.65
CA TYR A 211 3.79 12.63 16.85
C TYR A 211 4.94 13.05 17.76
N ALA A 212 5.48 14.25 17.55
CA ALA A 212 6.48 14.81 18.44
C ALA A 212 5.87 15.10 19.84
N PRO A 213 6.66 15.05 20.93
CA PRO A 213 6.14 15.30 22.28
C PRO A 213 5.49 16.69 22.46
N ASP A 214 5.90 17.67 21.66
CA ASP A 214 5.39 19.04 21.65
C ASP A 214 4.16 19.24 20.74
N TYR A 215 3.64 18.16 20.14
CA TYR A 215 2.45 18.22 19.29
C TYR A 215 1.28 18.88 20.03
N PRO A 216 0.54 19.84 19.42
CA PRO A 216 -0.44 20.66 20.13
C PRO A 216 -1.49 19.88 20.93
N ALA A 217 -1.88 18.69 20.48
CA ALA A 217 -2.85 17.84 21.18
C ALA A 217 -2.33 17.27 22.53
N PHE A 218 -1.02 17.31 22.77
CA PHE A 218 -0.39 16.83 24.00
C PHE A 218 -0.10 17.94 25.01
N ARG A 219 -0.39 19.22 24.69
CA ARG A 219 -0.14 20.33 25.62
C ARG A 219 -0.85 20.10 26.96
N GLY A 220 -0.09 20.20 28.04
CA GLY A 220 -0.58 20.00 29.41
C GLY A 220 -0.85 18.54 29.79
N ARG A 221 -0.48 17.57 28.94
CA ARG A 221 -0.56 16.14 29.28
C ARG A 221 0.79 15.62 29.76
N ASP A 222 0.76 14.77 30.78
CA ASP A 222 1.91 13.95 31.16
C ASP A 222 2.02 12.77 30.20
N LEU A 223 3.14 12.70 29.46
CA LEU A 223 3.43 11.64 28.51
C LEU A 223 4.36 10.57 29.10
N ASN A 224 4.75 10.69 30.37
CA ASN A 224 5.60 9.69 31.02
C ASN A 224 4.80 8.41 31.30
N GLN A 225 5.38 7.26 30.95
CA GLN A 225 4.79 5.94 31.19
C GLN A 225 4.82 5.49 32.66
N THR A 226 5.15 6.35 33.61
CA THR A 226 5.40 5.96 35.01
C THR A 226 4.15 5.60 35.83
N ASN A 227 2.95 5.56 35.22
CA ASN A 227 1.68 5.25 35.91
C ASN A 227 0.89 4.08 35.29
N GLN A 228 1.57 3.00 34.88
CA GLN A 228 0.89 1.72 34.67
C GLN A 228 1.46 0.70 35.67
N LYS A 229 0.76 0.57 36.80
CA LYS A 229 0.87 -0.55 37.75
C LYS A 229 -0.29 -1.50 37.52
#